data_AF-A0A376B8X0-F1
#
_entry.id   AF-A0A376B8X0-F1
#
_cell.length_a   1.000
_cell.length_b   1.000
_cell.length_c   1.000
_cell.angle_alpha   90.00
_cell.angle_beta   90.00
_cell.angle_gamma   90.00
#
_symmetry.space_group_name_H-M   'P 1'
#
loop_
_entity.id
_entity.type
_entity.pdbx_description
1 polymer ?
#
loop_
_entity_poly.entity_id
_entity_poly.type
_entity_poly.pdbx_seq_one_letter_code
_entity_poly.pdbx_strand_id
1 'polypeptide(L)'
;MSSYASIVKMGDYILNCPTLSKIVVPIAHKFSDLSGYRKLGLRYNDLISEENPIVQTALKRLPTDESYARVYRIINAHQLELTHHLLPKDQQLKPSDDVPYLLPYILEAEASVKEKQELDNLEVN
;
A
#
# COMPACT_ATOMS: atom_id res chain seq x y z
N MET A 1 14.15 6.21 0.78
CA MET A 1 13.04 5.30 0.41
C MET A 1 12.77 5.48 -1.07
N SER A 2 12.51 4.39 -1.80
CA SER A 2 12.06 4.46 -3.19
C SER A 2 10.67 5.11 -3.25
N SER A 3 10.38 5.93 -4.27
CA SER A 3 9.04 6.48 -4.48
C SER A 3 8.05 5.41 -4.92
N TYR A 4 6.77 5.59 -4.61
CA TYR A 4 5.72 4.64 -5.00
C TYR A 4 5.53 4.63 -6.52
N ALA A 5 5.67 5.77 -7.20
CA ALA A 5 5.66 5.85 -8.66
C ALA A 5 6.75 4.97 -9.30
N SER A 6 7.94 4.90 -8.69
CA SER A 6 9.02 4.01 -9.16
C SER A 6 8.68 2.54 -8.96
N ILE A 7 8.10 2.20 -7.81
CA ILE A 7 7.64 0.84 -7.49
C ILE A 7 6.56 0.39 -8.48
N VAL A 8 5.57 1.23 -8.74
CA VAL A 8 4.49 0.95 -9.70
C VAL A 8 5.04 0.78 -11.11
N LYS A 9 5.93 1.67 -11.55
CA LYS A 9 6.58 1.55 -12.87
C LYS A 9 7.31 0.22 -13.05
N MET A 10 8.04 -0.23 -12.02
CA MET A 10 8.73 -1.52 -12.05
C MET A 10 7.75 -2.70 -11.99
N GLY A 11 6.73 -2.61 -11.13
CA GLY A 11 5.68 -3.62 -11.02
C GLY A 11 4.92 -3.81 -12.33
N ASP A 12 4.50 -2.72 -12.95
CA ASP A 12 3.82 -2.72 -14.25
C ASP A 12 4.71 -3.31 -15.34
N TYR A 13 6.02 -3.00 -15.34
CA TYR A 13 6.96 -3.60 -16.28
C TYR A 13 7.03 -5.13 -16.13
N ILE A 14 7.06 -5.63 -14.88
CA ILE A 14 7.03 -7.06 -14.58
C ILE A 14 5.71 -7.70 -15.04
N LEU A 15 4.58 -7.07 -14.71
CA LEU A 15 3.25 -7.59 -15.01
C LEU A 15 2.96 -7.61 -16.51
N ASN A 16 3.44 -6.61 -17.25
CA ASN A 16 3.29 -6.52 -18.70
C ASN A 16 4.21 -7.47 -19.47
N CYS A 17 5.27 -7.99 -18.84
CA CYS A 17 6.17 -8.98 -19.43
C CYS A 17 5.69 -10.41 -19.12
N PRO A 18 5.18 -11.19 -20.10
CA PRO A 18 4.56 -12.49 -19.82
C PRO A 18 5.50 -13.53 -19.21
N THR A 19 6.79 -13.50 -19.55
CA THR A 19 7.80 -14.42 -19.01
C THR A 19 8.11 -14.08 -17.55
N LEU A 20 8.29 -12.80 -17.26
CA LEU A 20 8.63 -12.33 -15.92
C LEU A 20 7.44 -12.47 -14.97
N SER A 21 6.23 -12.10 -15.43
CA SER A 21 5.00 -12.24 -14.67
C SER A 21 4.75 -13.68 -14.22
N LYS A 22 4.90 -14.67 -15.13
CA LYS A 22 4.73 -16.11 -14.79
C LYS A 22 5.69 -16.62 -13.72
N ILE A 23 6.87 -16.02 -13.59
CA ILE A 23 7.88 -16.43 -12.60
C ILE A 23 7.71 -15.65 -11.29
N VAL A 24 7.55 -14.32 -11.38
CA VAL A 24 7.61 -13.43 -10.22
C VAL A 24 6.27 -13.36 -9.47
N VAL A 25 5.13 -13.42 -10.16
CA VAL A 25 3.81 -13.28 -9.52
C VAL A 25 3.54 -14.40 -8.50
N PRO A 26 3.79 -15.70 -8.78
CA PRO A 26 3.62 -16.75 -7.77
C PRO A 26 4.54 -16.57 -6.56
N ILE A 27 5.76 -16.08 -6.77
CA ILE A 27 6.72 -15.77 -5.70
C ILE A 27 6.18 -14.61 -4.86
N ALA A 28 5.65 -13.56 -5.49
CA ALA A 28 5.06 -12.42 -4.82
C ALA A 28 3.83 -12.82 -3.98
N HIS A 29 2.94 -13.67 -4.51
CA HIS A 29 1.81 -14.19 -3.75
C HIS A 29 2.28 -14.96 -2.51
N LYS A 30 3.27 -15.85 -2.67
CA LYS A 30 3.81 -16.60 -1.53
C LYS A 30 4.48 -15.70 -0.52
N PHE A 31 5.20 -14.68 -0.97
CA PHE A 31 5.80 -13.66 -0.11
C PHE A 31 4.73 -12.96 0.73
N SER A 32 3.67 -12.45 0.10
CA SER A 32 2.56 -11.79 0.81
C SER A 32 1.88 -12.70 1.83
N ASP A 33 1.68 -13.98 1.50
CA ASP A 33 1.08 -14.95 2.42
C ASP A 33 1.98 -15.24 3.64
N LEU A 34 3.30 -15.29 3.42
CA LEU A 34 4.29 -15.50 4.48
C LEU A 34 4.49 -14.26 5.35
N SER A 35 4.28 -13.05 4.82
CA SER A 35 4.36 -11.80 5.59
C SER A 35 3.33 -11.75 6.73
N GLY A 36 2.25 -12.52 6.67
CA GLY A 36 1.36 -12.76 7.81
C GLY A 36 0.41 -11.63 8.21
N TYR A 37 0.54 -10.42 7.64
CA TYR A 37 -0.32 -9.26 7.96
C TYR A 37 -1.82 -9.54 7.77
N ARG A 38 -2.19 -10.36 6.77
CA ARG A 38 -3.57 -10.80 6.53
C ARG A 38 -4.16 -11.61 7.70
N LYS A 39 -3.31 -12.31 8.46
CA LYS A 39 -3.72 -13.07 9.66
C LYS A 39 -4.06 -12.17 10.85
N LEU A 40 -3.58 -10.93 10.82
CA LEU A 40 -3.95 -9.85 11.76
C LEU A 40 -5.12 -9.00 11.24
N GLY A 41 -5.65 -9.31 10.05
CA GLY A 41 -6.77 -8.57 9.45
C GLY A 41 -6.37 -7.26 8.78
N LEU A 42 -5.07 -7.02 8.57
CA LEU A 42 -4.55 -5.83 7.88
C LEU A 42 -4.57 -6.03 6.36
N ARG A 43 -4.74 -4.92 5.63
CA ARG A 43 -4.41 -4.80 4.20
C ARG A 43 -2.98 -4.33 4.04
N TYR A 44 -2.35 -4.58 2.89
CA TYR A 44 -0.95 -4.18 2.64
C TYR A 44 -0.72 -2.67 2.85
N ASN A 45 -1.65 -1.82 2.40
CA ASN A 45 -1.55 -0.37 2.58
C ASN A 45 -1.61 0.09 4.04
N ASP A 46 -2.13 -0.72 4.95
CA ASP A 46 -2.12 -0.39 6.39
C ASP A 46 -0.69 -0.46 6.97
N LEU A 47 0.25 -1.08 6.26
CA LEU A 47 1.67 -1.22 6.64
C LEU A 47 2.55 -0.08 6.11
N ILE A 48 2.00 0.84 5.30
CA ILE A 48 2.74 1.97 4.77
C ILE A 48 3.06 2.95 5.91
N SER A 49 4.34 3.31 6.07
CA SER A 49 4.78 4.34 7.02
C SER A 49 4.14 5.68 6.67
N GLU A 50 3.43 6.24 7.64
CA GLU A 50 2.66 7.47 7.49
C GLU A 50 3.41 8.73 7.91
N GLU A 51 4.63 8.61 8.43
CA GLU A 51 5.49 9.69 8.92
C GLU A 51 6.17 10.47 7.77
N ASN A 52 5.44 10.74 6.69
CA ASN A 52 5.90 11.56 5.57
C ASN A 52 4.74 12.40 4.99
N PRO A 53 5.04 13.60 4.42
CA PRO A 53 4.00 14.53 3.97
C PRO A 53 3.13 14.01 2.82
N ILE A 54 3.66 13.09 1.99
CA ILE A 54 2.95 12.49 0.85
C ILE A 54 1.83 11.58 1.35
N VAL A 55 2.15 10.64 2.24
CA VAL A 55 1.18 9.71 2.83
C VAL A 55 0.19 10.45 3.72
N GLN A 56 0.63 11.46 4.48
CA GLN A 56 -0.28 12.33 5.23
C GLN A 56 -1.29 13.06 4.31
N THR A 57 -0.86 13.50 3.14
CA THR A 57 -1.76 14.10 2.14
C THR A 57 -2.72 13.06 1.57
N ALA A 58 -2.24 11.86 1.25
CA ALA A 58 -3.06 10.76 0.77
C ALA A 58 -4.13 10.33 1.79
N LEU A 59 -3.78 10.23 3.06
CA LEU A 59 -4.71 9.89 4.15
C LEU A 59 -5.80 10.96 4.34
N LYS A 60 -5.47 12.25 4.17
CA LYS A 60 -6.46 13.34 4.22
C LYS A 60 -7.45 13.31 3.05
N ARG A 61 -7.06 12.77 1.89
CA ARG A 61 -7.91 12.64 0.70
C ARG A 61 -8.78 11.38 0.71
N LEU A 62 -8.47 10.42 1.60
CA LEU A 62 -9.18 9.15 1.68
C LEU A 62 -10.65 9.38 2.09
N PRO A 63 -11.62 8.68 1.49
CA PRO A 63 -13.02 8.74 1.91
C PRO A 63 -13.17 8.37 3.39
N THR A 64 -14.15 8.98 4.06
CA THR A 64 -14.39 8.79 5.50
C THR A 64 -14.60 7.33 5.87
N ASP A 65 -15.35 6.59 5.05
CA ASP A 65 -15.69 5.18 5.33
C ASP A 65 -14.45 4.28 5.30
N GLU A 66 -13.57 4.46 4.31
CA GLU A 66 -12.30 3.73 4.21
C GLU A 66 -11.33 4.15 5.32
N SER A 67 -11.34 5.43 5.71
CA SER A 67 -10.54 5.93 6.82
C SER A 67 -10.94 5.28 8.15
N TYR A 68 -12.24 5.22 8.46
CA TYR A 68 -12.74 4.52 9.65
C TYR A 68 -12.44 3.03 9.61
N ALA A 69 -12.64 2.37 8.46
CA ALA A 69 -12.32 0.95 8.30
C ALA A 69 -10.83 0.66 8.51
N ARG A 70 -9.95 1.53 8.00
CA ARG A 70 -8.49 1.47 8.22
C ARG A 70 -8.14 1.57 9.70
N VAL A 71 -8.67 2.59 10.39
CA VAL A 71 -8.40 2.79 11.83
C VAL A 71 -8.84 1.57 12.64
N TYR A 72 -10.01 1.00 12.34
CA TYR A 72 -10.49 -0.22 12.99
C TYR A 72 -9.53 -1.40 12.78
N ARG A 73 -9.08 -1.67 11.54
CA ARG A 73 -8.12 -2.75 11.25
C ARG A 73 -6.82 -2.57 12.03
N ILE A 74 -6.29 -1.36 12.07
CA ILE A 74 -5.05 -1.04 12.78
C ILE A 74 -5.20 -1.28 14.28
N ILE A 75 -6.26 -0.76 14.91
CA ILE A 75 -6.51 -0.96 16.36
C ILE A 75 -6.64 -2.45 16.68
N ASN A 76 -7.42 -3.19 15.88
CA ASN A 76 -7.61 -4.62 16.08
C ASN A 76 -6.29 -5.40 15.96
N ALA A 77 -5.47 -5.07 14.95
CA ALA A 77 -4.16 -5.70 14.78
C ALA A 77 -3.22 -5.46 15.97
N HIS A 78 -3.21 -4.24 16.53
CA HIS A 78 -2.46 -3.96 17.75
C HIS A 78 -2.94 -4.79 18.96
N GLN A 79 -4.26 -4.94 19.11
CA GLN A 79 -4.84 -5.76 20.19
C GLN A 79 -4.47 -7.25 20.05
N LEU A 80 -4.51 -7.76 18.83
CA LEU A 80 -4.12 -9.15 18.51
C LEU A 80 -2.64 -9.39 18.78
N GLU A 81 -1.78 -8.49 18.30
CA GLU A 81 -0.34 -8.59 18.50
C GLU A 81 0.03 -8.50 19.99
N LEU A 82 -0.57 -7.56 20.73
CA LEU A 82 -0.39 -7.42 22.18
C LEU A 82 -0.73 -8.70 22.95
N THR A 83 -1.75 -9.42 22.48
CA THR A 83 -2.19 -10.67 23.13
C THR A 83 -1.48 -11.91 22.55
N HIS A 84 -0.61 -11.74 21.56
CA HIS A 84 0.01 -12.83 20.79
C HIS A 84 -1.01 -13.82 20.19
N HIS A 85 -2.17 -13.32 19.77
CA HIS A 85 -3.20 -14.12 19.09
C HIS A 85 -3.33 -13.69 17.62
N LEU A 86 -3.78 -14.62 16.78
CA LEU A 86 -4.15 -14.34 15.39
C LEU A 86 -5.68 -14.35 15.26
N LEU A 87 -6.20 -13.74 14.20
CA LEU A 87 -7.61 -13.88 13.88
C LEU A 87 -7.97 -15.34 13.57
N PRO A 88 -9.18 -15.78 13.96
CA PRO A 88 -9.79 -17.00 13.44
C PRO A 88 -9.72 -17.05 11.91
N LYS A 89 -9.49 -18.24 11.32
CA LYS A 89 -9.20 -18.39 9.88
C LYS A 89 -10.31 -17.83 8.97
N ASP A 90 -11.55 -17.87 9.42
CA ASP A 90 -12.73 -17.33 8.74
C ASP A 90 -12.78 -15.80 8.70
N GLN A 91 -12.09 -15.13 9.63
CA GLN A 91 -12.02 -13.66 9.74
C GLN A 91 -10.73 -13.08 9.15
N GLN A 92 -9.78 -13.93 8.73
CA GLN A 92 -8.54 -13.48 8.10
C GLN A 92 -8.84 -12.84 6.74
N LEU A 93 -8.09 -11.79 6.41
CA LEU A 93 -8.27 -11.07 5.17
C LEU A 93 -8.00 -11.99 3.96
N LYS A 94 -8.95 -12.08 3.04
CA LYS A 94 -8.78 -12.85 1.81
C LYS A 94 -7.86 -12.09 0.84
N PRO A 95 -7.09 -12.79 -0.01
CA PRO A 95 -6.28 -12.15 -1.04
C PRO A 95 -7.07 -11.23 -1.98
N SER A 96 -8.36 -11.52 -2.23
CA SER A 96 -9.26 -10.68 -3.04
C SER A 96 -9.57 -9.33 -2.40
N ASP A 97 -9.55 -9.25 -1.08
CA ASP A 97 -9.98 -8.09 -0.31
C ASP A 97 -8.78 -7.20 0.07
N ASP A 98 -7.56 -7.67 -0.23
CA ASP A 98 -6.28 -6.97 -0.05
C ASP A 98 -6.00 -6.03 -1.24
N VAL A 99 -6.90 -5.06 -1.40
CA VAL A 99 -6.88 -4.09 -2.50
C VAL A 99 -5.99 -2.88 -2.17
N PRO A 100 -5.30 -2.31 -3.17
CA PRO A 100 -4.42 -1.15 -2.97
C PRO A 100 -5.21 0.17 -2.84
N TYR A 101 -6.13 0.28 -1.86
CA TYR A 101 -7.02 1.43 -1.66
C TYR A 101 -6.34 2.82 -1.46
N LEU A 102 -5.13 2.88 -0.87
CA LEU A 102 -4.42 4.14 -0.58
C LEU A 102 -3.45 4.54 -1.70
N LEU A 103 -2.98 3.57 -2.49
CA LEU A 103 -1.96 3.77 -3.51
C LEU A 103 -2.34 4.84 -4.56
N PRO A 104 -3.59 4.92 -5.08
CA PRO A 104 -3.98 5.96 -6.01
C PRO A 104 -3.77 7.38 -5.46
N TYR A 105 -4.12 7.60 -4.19
CA TYR A 105 -3.96 8.90 -3.52
C TYR A 105 -2.49 9.24 -3.26
N ILE A 106 -1.66 8.23 -2.99
CA ILE A 106 -0.21 8.40 -2.86
C ILE A 106 0.40 8.80 -4.21
N LEU A 107 0.06 8.11 -5.30
CA LEU A 107 0.58 8.41 -6.64
C LEU A 107 0.18 9.82 -7.10
N GLU A 108 -1.06 10.22 -6.83
CA GLU A 108 -1.54 11.58 -7.10
C GLU A 108 -0.71 12.62 -6.32
N ALA A 109 -0.49 12.39 -5.01
CA ALA A 109 0.29 13.29 -4.17
C ALA A 109 1.78 13.35 -4.60
N GLU A 110 2.40 12.22 -4.95
CA GLU A 110 3.76 12.19 -5.50
C GLU A 110 3.85 12.94 -6.83
N ALA A 111 2.87 12.79 -7.72
CA ALA A 111 2.82 13.49 -9.00
C ALA A 111 2.72 15.01 -8.80
N SER A 112 1.86 15.48 -7.90
CA SER A 112 1.75 16.92 -7.59
C SER A 112 3.05 17.50 -7.00
N VAL A 113 3.74 16.75 -6.12
CA VAL A 113 5.02 17.19 -5.55
C VAL A 113 6.09 17.25 -6.63
N LYS A 114 6.14 16.24 -7.50
CA LYS A 114 7.09 16.18 -8.60
C LYS A 114 6.87 17.31 -9.61
N GLU A 115 5.63 17.53 -10.04
CA GLU A 115 5.28 18.64 -10.93
C GLU A 115 5.68 19.99 -10.33
N LYS A 116 5.38 20.21 -9.04
CA LYS A 116 5.81 21.44 -8.34
C LYS A 116 7.32 21.62 -8.39
N GLN A 117 8.09 20.56 -8.11
CA GLN A 117 9.55 20.62 -8.16
C GLN A 117 10.08 20.91 -9.57
N GLU A 118 9.46 20.33 -10.60
CA GLU A 118 9.84 20.57 -12.00
C GLU A 118 9.55 22.03 -12.41
N LEU A 119 8.41 22.58 -11.99
CA LEU A 119 8.05 23.99 -12.23
C LEU A 119 8.94 24.97 -11.46
N ASP A 120 9.26 24.67 -10.20
CA ASP A 120 10.13 25.51 -9.37
C ASP A 120 11.57 25.61 -9.91
N ASN A 121 12.02 24.60 -10.67
CA ASN A 121 13.35 24.53 -11.28
C ASN A 121 13.33 24.73 -12.80
N LEU A 122 12.26 25.29 -13.36
CA LEU A 122 12.11 25.47 -14.79
C LEU A 122 13.05 26.57 -15.31
N GLU A 123 13.95 26.21 -16.23
CA GLU A 123 14.84 27.15 -16.90
C GLU A 123 14.13 27.79 -18.10
N VAL A 124 14.09 29.13 -18.13
CA VAL A 124 13.59 29.90 -19.28
C VAL A 124 14.80 30.29 -20.13
N ASN A 125 15.01 29.59 -21.24
CA ASN A 125 15.99 29.95 -22.26
C ASN A 125 15.45 31.05 -23.18
#